data_AF-A0A357AHQ0-F1
#
_entry.id   AF-A0A357AHQ0-F1
#
_cell.length_a   1.000
_cell.length_b   1.000
_cell.length_c   1.000
_cell.angle_alpha   90.00
_cell.angle_beta   90.00
_cell.angle_gamma   90.00
#
_symmetry.space_group_name_H-M   'P 1'
#
loop_
_entity.id
_entity.type
_entity.pdbx_description
1 polymer ?
#
loop_
_entity_poly.entity_id
_entity_poly.type
_entity_poly.pdbx_seq_one_letter_code
_entity_poly.pdbx_strand_id
1 'polypeptide(L)'
;SAYATKMGGSQVYLKEGEIFTVEELLKAVAVHSANDASVALAELVAGSEEAFVSMMNERANELKLKNTKFLDCTGLTDEGHYSSAHDVALMSRELLTKHPNIVHYTTIWHDTFRDGKFDLDNTNKLVKRYRGT
;
A
#
# COMPACT_ATOMS: atom_id res chain seq x y z
N SER A 1 -0.64 8.87 -12.60
CA SER A 1 -0.19 9.13 -13.99
C SER A 1 -0.95 8.23 -14.98
N ALA A 2 -0.66 8.30 -16.28
CA ALA A 2 -1.10 7.30 -17.27
C ALA A 2 -0.59 5.86 -17.00
N TYR A 3 0.48 5.71 -16.22
CA TYR A 3 1.04 4.41 -15.87
C TYR A 3 0.25 3.77 -14.72
N ALA A 4 -0.02 4.52 -13.66
CA ALA A 4 -0.85 4.08 -12.53
C ALA A 4 -2.25 3.57 -12.95
N THR A 5 -2.87 4.19 -13.96
CA THR A 5 -4.21 3.79 -14.43
C THR A 5 -4.24 2.45 -15.17
N LYS A 6 -3.08 1.86 -15.48
CA LYS A 6 -2.97 0.58 -16.21
C LYS A 6 -2.92 -0.63 -15.28
N MET A 7 -3.02 -0.40 -13.96
CA MET A 7 -2.93 -1.47 -13.00
C MET A 7 -4.08 -2.48 -13.11
N GLY A 8 -3.80 -3.71 -12.67
CA GLY A 8 -4.77 -4.78 -12.54
C GLY A 8 -5.11 -5.05 -11.07
N GLY A 9 -5.96 -6.05 -10.82
CA GLY A 9 -6.35 -6.41 -9.45
C GLY A 9 -7.26 -5.34 -8.79
N SER A 10 -7.13 -5.19 -7.48
CA SER A 10 -7.89 -4.22 -6.67
C SER A 10 -7.46 -2.79 -6.99
N GLN A 11 -8.43 -1.91 -7.24
CA GLN A 11 -8.19 -0.54 -7.71
C GLN A 11 -9.31 0.40 -7.25
N VAL A 12 -9.02 1.71 -7.26
CA VAL A 12 -10.05 2.78 -7.16
C VAL A 12 -10.36 3.43 -8.52
N TYR A 13 -9.82 2.84 -9.60
CA TYR A 13 -9.99 3.23 -10.99
C TYR A 13 -9.63 4.70 -11.24
N LEU A 14 -8.43 5.09 -10.78
CA LEU A 14 -7.86 6.40 -11.07
C LEU A 14 -7.84 6.67 -12.59
N LYS A 15 -8.11 7.91 -12.97
CA LYS A 15 -7.94 8.39 -14.35
C LYS A 15 -6.76 9.34 -14.44
N GLU A 16 -6.14 9.37 -15.62
CA GLU A 16 -5.05 10.30 -15.88
C GLU A 16 -5.52 11.75 -15.70
N GLY A 17 -4.69 12.55 -15.03
CA GLY A 17 -4.99 13.96 -14.73
C GLY A 17 -5.89 14.19 -13.51
N GLU A 18 -6.41 13.13 -12.87
CA GLU A 18 -7.10 13.29 -11.59
C GLU A 18 -6.12 13.65 -10.47
N ILE A 19 -6.60 14.48 -9.55
CA ILE A 19 -5.83 14.96 -8.41
C ILE A 19 -6.54 14.51 -7.14
N PHE A 20 -5.80 13.82 -6.30
CA PHE A 20 -6.23 13.38 -4.97
C PHE A 20 -5.15 13.75 -3.96
N THR A 21 -5.56 13.92 -2.71
CA THR A 21 -4.61 14.12 -1.62
C THR A 21 -3.85 12.83 -1.32
N VAL A 22 -2.66 12.96 -0.71
CA VAL A 22 -1.86 11.81 -0.25
C VAL A 22 -2.65 10.98 0.76
N GLU A 23 -3.47 11.62 1.61
CA GLU A 23 -4.33 10.96 2.58
C GLU A 23 -5.39 10.07 1.91
N GLU A 24 -6.07 10.58 0.87
CA GLU A 24 -7.06 9.80 0.12
C GLU A 24 -6.43 8.58 -0.56
N LEU A 25 -5.25 8.74 -1.18
CA LEU A 25 -4.55 7.65 -1.83
C LEU A 25 -4.02 6.62 -0.82
N LEU A 26 -3.42 7.06 0.30
CA LEU A 26 -2.97 6.17 1.36
C LEU A 26 -4.13 5.37 1.96
N LYS A 27 -5.30 6.01 2.14
CA LYS A 27 -6.51 5.34 2.59
C LYS A 27 -6.97 4.28 1.58
N ALA A 28 -6.99 4.60 0.28
CA ALA A 28 -7.32 3.64 -0.76
C ALA A 28 -6.38 2.41 -0.76
N VAL A 29 -5.07 2.63 -0.58
CA VAL A 29 -4.09 1.55 -0.44
C VAL A 29 -4.36 0.72 0.82
N ALA A 30 -4.45 1.36 1.99
CA ALA A 30 -4.54 0.65 3.27
C ALA A 30 -5.87 -0.09 3.49
N VAL A 31 -6.97 0.44 2.96
CA VAL A 31 -8.32 -0.13 3.16
C VAL A 31 -8.68 -1.08 2.03
N HIS A 32 -8.48 -0.67 0.78
CA HIS A 32 -8.98 -1.40 -0.39
C HIS A 32 -7.88 -2.12 -1.19
N SER A 33 -6.60 -2.02 -0.76
CA SER A 33 -5.46 -2.58 -1.48
C SER A 33 -5.37 -2.08 -2.92
N ALA A 34 -5.68 -0.79 -3.13
CA ALA A 34 -5.76 -0.18 -4.46
C ALA A 34 -4.38 -0.03 -5.13
N ASN A 35 -4.12 -0.84 -6.15
CA ASN A 35 -2.82 -0.91 -6.84
C ASN A 35 -2.49 0.35 -7.64
N ASP A 36 -3.50 0.95 -8.28
CA ASP A 36 -3.39 2.22 -8.98
C ASP A 36 -2.99 3.37 -8.04
N ALA A 37 -3.56 3.39 -6.83
CA ALA A 37 -3.16 4.34 -5.78
C ALA A 37 -1.73 4.08 -5.27
N SER A 38 -1.32 2.82 -5.11
CA SER A 38 0.06 2.48 -4.73
C SER A 38 1.09 3.00 -5.75
N VAL A 39 0.86 2.77 -7.05
CA VAL A 39 1.75 3.26 -8.11
C VAL A 39 1.75 4.78 -8.17
N ALA A 40 0.59 5.43 -8.05
CA ALA A 40 0.52 6.90 -8.04
C ALA A 40 1.32 7.52 -6.88
N LEU A 41 1.29 6.90 -5.69
CA LEU A 41 2.09 7.32 -4.55
C LEU A 41 3.59 7.03 -4.77
N ALA A 42 3.94 5.89 -5.36
CA ALA A 42 5.31 5.54 -5.69
C ALA A 42 5.94 6.57 -6.64
N GLU A 43 5.23 6.94 -7.71
CA GLU A 43 5.63 7.99 -8.66
C GLU A 43 5.78 9.35 -7.98
N LEU A 44 4.87 9.71 -7.06
CA LEU A 44 4.95 10.97 -6.32
C LEU A 44 6.22 11.04 -5.44
N VAL A 45 6.59 9.92 -4.81
CA VAL A 45 7.72 9.86 -3.87
C VAL A 45 9.06 9.79 -4.60
N ALA A 46 9.16 8.95 -5.64
CA ALA A 46 10.44 8.58 -6.26
C ALA A 46 10.57 9.01 -7.73
N GLY A 47 9.53 9.60 -8.32
CA GLY A 47 9.47 9.98 -9.73
C GLY A 47 9.07 8.84 -10.68
N SER A 48 9.27 7.57 -10.30
CA SER A 48 8.78 6.39 -11.03
C SER A 48 8.58 5.20 -10.08
N GLU A 49 7.84 4.17 -10.52
CA GLU A 49 7.70 2.94 -9.73
C GLU A 49 9.03 2.20 -9.59
N GLU A 50 9.85 2.15 -10.64
CA GLU A 50 11.15 1.46 -10.59
C GLU A 50 12.12 2.11 -9.59
N ALA A 51 12.12 3.45 -9.52
CA ALA A 51 12.88 4.19 -8.53
C ALA A 51 12.33 3.91 -7.12
N PHE A 52 11.01 3.84 -6.95
CA PHE A 52 10.39 3.51 -5.67
C PHE A 52 10.71 2.08 -5.23
N VAL A 53 10.68 1.08 -6.13
CA VAL A 53 11.07 -0.31 -5.84
C VAL A 53 12.53 -0.39 -5.42
N SER A 54 13.39 0.44 -6.01
CA SER A 54 14.79 0.56 -5.57
C SER A 54 14.88 1.05 -4.12
N MET A 55 14.10 2.07 -3.75
CA MET A 55 13.98 2.55 -2.37
C MET A 55 13.38 1.50 -1.42
N MET A 56 12.39 0.72 -1.87
CA MET A 56 11.80 -0.36 -1.07
C MET A 56 12.85 -1.41 -0.70
N ASN A 57 13.70 -1.80 -1.66
CA ASN A 57 14.78 -2.77 -1.42
C ASN A 57 15.93 -2.17 -0.60
N GLU A 58 16.25 -0.89 -0.77
CA GLU A 58 17.18 -0.17 0.11
C GLU A 58 16.68 -0.18 1.55
N ARG A 59 15.40 0.17 1.76
CA ARG A 59 14.76 0.14 3.07
C ARG A 59 14.71 -1.26 3.67
N ALA A 60 14.48 -2.29 2.86
CA ALA A 60 14.55 -3.68 3.30
C ALA A 60 15.95 -4.05 3.84
N ASN A 61 17.01 -3.57 3.18
CA ASN A 61 18.39 -3.76 3.64
C ASN A 61 18.68 -3.01 4.95
N GLU A 62 18.22 -1.76 5.09
CA GLU A 62 18.36 -0.98 6.33
C GLU A 62 17.70 -1.67 7.53
N LEU A 63 16.53 -2.27 7.29
CA LEU A 63 15.77 -3.04 8.28
C LEU A 63 16.29 -4.47 8.47
N LYS A 64 17.34 -4.87 7.71
CA LYS A 64 17.97 -6.19 7.74
C LYS A 64 16.99 -7.32 7.43
N LEU A 65 16.06 -7.09 6.50
CA LEU A 65 15.10 -8.09 6.00
C LEU A 65 15.82 -9.03 5.03
N LYS A 66 16.36 -10.15 5.55
CA LYS A 66 17.29 -11.01 4.80
C LYS A 66 16.62 -11.86 3.73
N ASN A 67 15.31 -12.04 3.80
CA ASN A 67 14.53 -12.90 2.92
C ASN A 67 13.40 -12.11 2.26
N THR A 68 13.68 -10.89 1.83
CA THR A 68 12.72 -10.01 1.17
C THR A 68 13.32 -9.42 -0.10
N LYS A 69 12.55 -9.44 -1.18
CA LYS A 69 12.86 -8.75 -2.43
C LYS A 69 11.57 -8.24 -3.05
N PHE A 70 11.50 -6.93 -3.30
CA PHE A 70 10.39 -6.29 -3.99
C PHE A 70 10.72 -6.11 -5.47
N LEU A 71 9.76 -6.39 -6.34
CA LEU A 71 9.87 -6.16 -7.80
C LEU A 71 8.87 -5.10 -8.31
N ASP A 72 7.87 -4.78 -7.51
CA ASP A 72 6.86 -3.74 -7.75
C ASP A 72 6.38 -3.19 -6.39
N CYS A 73 5.50 -2.19 -6.41
CA CYS A 73 4.92 -1.63 -5.18
C CYS A 73 3.52 -2.18 -4.84
N THR A 74 3.03 -3.18 -5.60
CA THR A 74 1.64 -3.66 -5.54
C THR A 74 1.51 -5.11 -5.07
N GLY A 75 2.55 -5.92 -5.26
CA GLY A 75 2.57 -7.36 -5.01
C GLY A 75 1.98 -8.21 -6.15
N LEU A 76 1.77 -7.64 -7.34
CA LEU A 76 1.22 -8.38 -8.49
C LEU A 76 2.24 -9.27 -9.21
N THR A 77 3.52 -8.95 -9.13
CA THR A 77 4.60 -9.75 -9.72
C THR A 77 4.81 -11.00 -8.89
N ASP A 78 4.55 -12.18 -9.45
CA ASP A 78 4.68 -13.44 -8.70
C ASP A 78 6.13 -13.97 -8.66
N GLU A 79 6.84 -13.97 -9.78
CA GLU A 79 8.16 -14.60 -9.86
C GLU A 79 9.27 -13.66 -9.37
N GLY A 80 9.95 -14.03 -8.29
CA GLY A 80 11.11 -13.30 -7.76
C GLY A 80 10.78 -12.13 -6.84
N HIS A 81 9.49 -11.80 -6.66
CA HIS A 81 9.00 -10.96 -5.56
C HIS A 81 8.69 -11.86 -4.37
N TYR A 82 9.33 -11.66 -3.22
CA TYR A 82 9.12 -12.53 -2.07
C TYR A 82 9.41 -11.84 -0.74
N SER A 83 8.89 -12.44 0.33
CA SER A 83 9.22 -12.11 1.71
C SER A 83 9.15 -13.36 2.60
N SER A 84 9.53 -13.24 3.87
CA SER A 84 9.33 -14.28 4.89
C SER A 84 8.38 -13.80 5.98
N ALA A 85 7.72 -14.72 6.69
CA ALA A 85 6.84 -14.36 7.81
C ALA A 85 7.57 -13.53 8.89
N HIS A 86 8.84 -13.84 9.15
CA HIS A 86 9.67 -13.09 10.09
C HIS A 86 9.94 -11.66 9.60
N ASP A 87 10.29 -11.49 8.33
CA ASP A 87 10.61 -10.17 7.79
C ASP A 87 9.35 -9.30 7.66
N VAL A 88 8.21 -9.89 7.32
CA VAL A 88 6.90 -9.22 7.39
C VAL A 88 6.57 -8.76 8.82
N ALA A 89 6.87 -9.56 9.84
CA ALA A 89 6.68 -9.14 11.22
C ALA A 89 7.61 -7.99 11.62
N LEU A 90 8.87 -7.99 11.16
CA LEU A 90 9.82 -6.90 11.41
C LEU A 90 9.38 -5.60 10.75
N MET A 91 9.00 -5.62 9.48
CA MET A 91 8.52 -4.43 8.78
C MET A 91 7.19 -3.91 9.35
N SER A 92 6.28 -4.81 9.76
CA SER A 92 5.03 -4.43 10.43
C SER A 92 5.31 -3.75 11.77
N ARG A 93 6.26 -4.29 12.56
CA ARG A 93 6.68 -3.67 13.82
C ARG A 93 7.32 -2.29 13.60
N GLU A 94 8.19 -2.15 12.61
CA GLU A 94 8.80 -0.86 12.26
C GLU A 94 7.70 0.15 11.89
N LEU A 95 6.76 -0.24 11.01
CA LEU A 95 5.64 0.60 10.59
C LEU A 95 4.80 1.07 11.79
N LEU A 96 4.42 0.17 12.68
CA LEU A 96 3.61 0.50 13.86
C LEU A 96 4.35 1.37 14.88
N THR A 97 5.66 1.16 15.07
CA THR A 97 6.43 1.85 16.11
C THR A 97 6.99 3.19 15.66
N LYS A 98 7.35 3.33 14.37
CA LYS A 98 7.92 4.56 13.81
C LYS A 98 6.90 5.44 13.12
N HIS A 99 5.79 4.87 12.66
CA HIS A 99 4.74 5.58 11.93
C HIS A 99 3.34 5.27 12.51
N PRO A 100 3.09 5.58 13.80
CA PRO A 100 1.86 5.17 14.49
C PRO A 100 0.57 5.67 13.82
N ASN A 101 0.64 6.76 13.05
CA ASN A 101 -0.49 7.28 12.27
C ASN A 101 -1.05 6.27 11.26
N ILE A 102 -0.28 5.24 10.88
CA ILE A 102 -0.76 4.16 10.01
C ILE A 102 -1.98 3.42 10.58
N VAL A 103 -2.12 3.41 11.91
CA VAL A 103 -3.26 2.78 12.60
C VAL A 103 -4.56 3.52 12.29
N HIS A 104 -4.50 4.83 12.01
CA HIS A 104 -5.66 5.60 11.57
C HIS A 104 -6.30 5.01 10.32
N TYR A 105 -5.49 4.54 9.36
CA TYR A 105 -5.97 3.95 8.11
C TYR A 105 -6.27 2.46 8.25
N THR A 106 -5.36 1.70 8.86
CA THR A 106 -5.44 0.22 8.88
C THR A 106 -6.53 -0.33 9.80
N THR A 107 -7.17 0.52 10.60
CA THR A 107 -8.31 0.17 11.47
C THR A 107 -9.67 0.63 10.93
N ILE A 108 -9.70 1.30 9.77
CA ILE A 108 -10.95 1.68 9.10
C ILE A 108 -11.63 0.40 8.63
N TRP A 109 -12.87 0.14 9.08
CA TRP A 109 -13.65 -0.98 8.55
C TRP A 109 -14.22 -0.67 7.17
N HIS A 110 -14.77 0.54 7.02
CA HIS A 110 -15.39 1.04 5.81
C HIS A 110 -15.25 2.55 5.77
N ASP A 111 -14.96 3.10 4.59
CA ASP A 111 -14.99 4.52 4.28
C ASP A 111 -15.26 4.68 2.78
N THR A 112 -15.16 5.90 2.27
CA THR A 112 -15.37 6.21 0.86
C THR A 112 -14.20 6.99 0.27
N PHE A 113 -14.17 6.99 -1.06
CA PHE A 113 -13.24 7.70 -1.91
C PHE A 113 -14.02 8.56 -2.93
N ARG A 114 -13.39 9.61 -3.46
CA ARG A 114 -13.99 10.50 -4.47
C ARG A 114 -15.33 11.09 -4.01
N ASP A 115 -15.31 11.75 -2.85
CA ASP A 115 -16.49 12.37 -2.23
C ASP A 115 -17.70 11.42 -2.10
N GLY A 116 -17.48 10.18 -1.66
CA GLY A 116 -18.57 9.22 -1.45
C GLY A 116 -18.99 8.43 -2.70
N LYS A 117 -18.31 8.58 -3.84
CA LYS A 117 -18.69 7.91 -5.09
C LYS A 117 -18.12 6.50 -5.25
N PHE A 118 -17.20 6.11 -4.36
CA PHE A 118 -16.57 4.80 -4.38
C PHE A 118 -16.38 4.30 -2.95
N ASP A 119 -16.81 3.07 -2.68
CA ASP A 119 -16.70 2.45 -1.36
C ASP A 119 -15.33 1.81 -1.16
N LEU A 120 -14.72 2.05 0.00
CA LEU A 120 -13.51 1.40 0.46
C LEU A 120 -13.86 0.44 1.60
N ASP A 121 -14.05 -0.82 1.27
CA ASP A 121 -14.26 -1.88 2.26
C ASP A 121 -12.94 -2.54 2.64
N ASN A 122 -12.67 -2.66 3.94
CA ASN A 122 -11.45 -3.28 4.43
C ASN A 122 -11.45 -4.80 4.19
N THR A 123 -10.40 -5.29 3.53
CA THR A 123 -10.21 -6.73 3.28
C THR A 123 -9.90 -7.52 4.55
N ASN A 124 -9.38 -6.85 5.59
CA ASN A 124 -9.13 -7.42 6.91
C ASN A 124 -10.40 -7.50 7.77
N LYS A 125 -11.08 -8.65 7.71
CA LYS A 125 -12.31 -8.93 8.48
C LYS A 125 -12.09 -8.94 10.01
N LEU A 126 -10.85 -9.04 10.50
CA LEU A 126 -10.57 -9.01 11.93
C LEU A 126 -10.89 -7.65 12.54
N VAL A 127 -10.70 -6.55 11.80
CA VAL A 127 -11.03 -5.18 12.25
C VAL A 127 -12.49 -5.07 12.70
N LYS A 128 -13.41 -5.78 12.03
CA LYS A 128 -14.83 -5.80 12.41
C LYS A 128 -15.18 -6.84 13.46
N ARG A 129 -14.54 -8.01 13.41
CA ARG A 129 -15.02 -9.22 14.10
C ARG A 129 -14.26 -9.55 15.36
N TYR A 130 -13.00 -9.11 15.47
CA TYR A 130 -12.12 -9.46 16.56
C TYR A 130 -11.88 -8.23 17.45
N ARG A 131 -12.44 -8.25 18.66
CA ARG A 131 -12.34 -7.14 19.61
C ARG A 131 -10.96 -7.00 20.26
N GLY A 132 -10.04 -7.94 20.02
CA GLY A 132 -8.79 -8.03 20.77
C GLY A 132 -8.98 -8.64 22.16
N THR A 133 -7.94 -8.54 22.98
CA THR A 133 -7.91 -8.90 24.41
C THR A 133 -7.59 -7.68 25.25
#